data_AF-A0A2P8W5G6-F1
#
_entry.id   AF-A0A2P8W5G6-F1
#
_cell.length_a   1.000
_cell.length_b   1.000
_cell.length_c   1.000
_cell.angle_alpha   90.00
_cell.angle_beta   90.00
_cell.angle_gamma   90.00
#
_symmetry.space_group_name_H-M   'P 1'
#
loop_
_entity.id
_entity.type
_entity.pdbx_description
1 polymer ?
#
loop_
_entity_poly.entity_id
_entity_poly.type
_entity_poly.pdbx_seq_one_letter_code
_entity_poly.pdbx_strand_id
1 'polypeptide(L)'
;MQSTASLEQILLDHLRQLPPDKQQEVLDFAEFLRQKLLSPSKPASGLSLQDLASLPLSQRHQALAPFIADTAEDFKTDPALTEFSALDSEDWEFPNDEP
;
A
#
# COMPACT_ATOMS: atom_id res chain seq x y z
N MET A 1 30.41 17.87 34.89
CA MET A 1 30.10 18.48 33.57
C MET A 1 29.50 17.39 32.71
N GLN A 2 28.17 17.38 32.55
CA GLN A 2 27.50 16.38 31.71
C GLN A 2 27.60 16.87 30.26
N SER A 3 28.42 16.19 29.47
CA SER A 3 28.49 16.41 28.02
C SER A 3 27.13 16.05 27.43
N THR A 4 26.32 17.04 27.07
CA THR A 4 25.11 16.82 26.29
C THR A 4 25.53 16.46 24.87
N ALA A 5 26.02 15.24 24.68
CA ALA A 5 26.39 14.75 23.36
C ALA A 5 25.17 14.90 22.45
N SER A 6 25.35 15.61 21.34
CA SER A 6 24.29 15.78 20.35
C SER A 6 23.88 14.39 19.84
N LEU A 7 22.60 14.19 19.54
CA LEU A 7 22.08 12.89 19.06
C LEU A 7 22.92 12.32 17.89
N GLU A 8 23.37 13.19 16.98
CA GLU A 8 24.27 12.85 15.88
C GLU A 8 25.60 12.24 16.36
N GLN A 9 26.19 12.78 17.42
CA GLN A 9 27.45 12.29 18.00
C GLN A 9 27.25 10.93 18.65
N ILE A 10 26.13 10.74 19.35
CA ILE A 10 25.78 9.45 19.98
C ILE A 10 25.60 8.37 18.89
N LEU A 11 24.88 8.69 17.81
CA LEU A 11 24.67 7.76 16.70
C LEU A 11 25.98 7.43 15.96
N LEU A 12 26.85 8.43 15.74
CA LEU A 12 28.16 8.21 15.12
C LEU A 12 29.09 7.36 16.00
N ASP A 13 29.07 7.58 17.31
CA ASP A 13 29.88 6.79 18.23
C ASP A 13 29.41 5.33 18.27
N HIS A 14 28.10 5.11 18.33
CA HIS A 14 27.51 3.77 18.24
C HIS A 14 27.81 3.08 16.91
N LEU A 15 27.72 3.79 15.78
CA LEU A 15 28.03 3.22 14.47
C LEU A 15 29.48 2.76 14.39
N ARG A 16 30.43 3.54 14.94
CA ARG A 16 31.85 3.18 14.96
C ARG A 16 32.19 1.99 15.87
N GLN A 17 31.38 1.75 16.91
CA GLN A 17 31.56 0.62 17.82
C GLN A 17 31.10 -0.72 17.23
N LEU A 18 30.32 -0.70 16.14
CA LEU A 18 29.83 -1.91 15.49
C LEU A 18 30.94 -2.62 14.68
N PRO A 19 30.87 -3.96 14.52
CA PRO A 19 31.69 -4.70 13.56
C PRO A 19 31.51 -4.20 12.12
N PRO A 20 32.50 -4.38 11.23
CA PRO A 20 32.46 -3.84 9.87
C PRO A 20 31.23 -4.31 9.07
N ASP A 21 30.83 -5.58 9.23
CA ASP A 21 29.64 -6.11 8.55
C ASP A 21 28.35 -5.39 9.00
N LYS A 22 28.25 -5.08 10.30
CA LYS A 22 27.10 -4.37 10.87
C LYS A 22 27.10 -2.88 10.56
N GLN A 23 28.28 -2.27 10.38
CA GLN A 23 28.37 -0.91 9.88
C GLN A 23 27.82 -0.82 8.45
N GLN A 24 28.19 -1.78 7.60
CA GLN A 24 27.68 -1.84 6.23
C GLN A 24 26.16 -2.01 6.21
N GLU A 25 25.59 -2.93 7.01
CA GLU A 25 24.14 -3.12 7.11
C GLU A 25 23.39 -1.82 7.47
N VAL A 26 23.93 -1.03 8.41
CA VAL A 26 23.32 0.24 8.82
C VAL A 26 23.40 1.29 7.71
N LEU A 27 24.52 1.35 6.98
CA LEU A 27 24.69 2.25 5.85
C LEU A 27 23.77 1.87 4.69
N ASP A 28 23.65 0.58 4.38
CA ASP A 28 22.76 0.06 3.36
C ASP A 28 21.29 0.37 3.72
N PHE A 29 20.91 0.23 4.99
CA PHE A 29 19.58 0.60 5.47
C PHE A 29 19.33 2.11 5.36
N ALA A 30 20.31 2.95 5.73
CA ALA A 30 20.19 4.40 5.58
C ALA A 30 20.06 4.80 4.11
N GLU A 31 20.79 4.13 3.21
CA GLU A 31 20.65 4.34 1.77
C GLU A 31 19.27 3.91 1.28
N PHE A 32 18.78 2.75 1.70
CA PHE A 32 17.43 2.30 1.41
C PHE A 32 16.37 3.32 1.86
N LEU A 33 16.49 3.87 3.07
CA LEU A 33 15.59 4.92 3.55
C LEU A 33 15.65 6.17 2.67
N ARG A 34 16.86 6.60 2.29
CA ARG A 34 17.05 7.73 1.37
C ARG A 34 16.40 7.44 0.01
N GLN A 35 16.62 6.27 -0.55
CA GLN A 35 16.02 5.86 -1.82
C GLN A 35 14.49 5.78 -1.72
N LYS A 36 13.93 5.31 -0.60
CA LYS A 36 12.48 5.29 -0.34
C LYS A 36 11.87 6.68 -0.20
N LEU A 37 12.62 7.65 0.32
CA LEU A 37 12.19 9.05 0.44
C LEU A 37 12.33 9.83 -0.87
N LEU A 38 13.36 9.54 -1.67
CA LEU A 38 13.66 10.24 -2.93
C LEU A 38 12.96 9.62 -4.14
N SER A 39 12.73 8.31 -4.11
CA SER A 39 11.90 7.63 -5.09
C SER A 39 10.47 7.79 -4.61
N PRO A 40 9.60 8.56 -5.29
CA PRO A 40 8.19 8.29 -5.19
C PRO A 40 8.00 6.90 -5.79
N SER A 41 8.15 5.84 -4.97
CA SER A 41 7.46 4.59 -5.22
C SER A 41 6.04 5.04 -5.47
N LYS A 42 5.64 4.99 -6.74
CA LYS A 42 4.33 5.41 -7.25
C LYS A 42 3.33 5.06 -6.15
N PRO A 43 2.76 6.04 -5.43
CA PRO A 43 1.68 5.68 -4.55
C PRO A 43 0.65 5.10 -5.51
N ALA A 44 0.41 3.78 -5.42
CA ALA A 44 -0.93 3.31 -5.62
C ALA A 44 -1.75 4.26 -4.74
N SER A 45 -2.47 5.16 -5.39
CA SER A 45 -2.85 6.49 -4.91
C SER A 45 -3.06 6.50 -3.40
N GLY A 46 -2.42 7.42 -2.66
CA GLY A 46 -2.49 7.54 -1.19
C GLY A 46 -3.89 7.86 -0.63
N LEU A 47 -4.94 7.52 -1.37
CA LEU A 47 -6.33 7.55 -1.02
C LEU A 47 -6.68 6.20 -0.43
N SER A 48 -7.27 6.19 0.77
CA SER A 48 -7.93 4.98 1.25
C SER A 48 -9.09 4.63 0.30
N LEU A 49 -9.60 3.40 0.38
CA LEU A 49 -10.80 3.02 -0.37
C LEU A 49 -12.01 3.90 -0.02
N GLN A 50 -12.07 4.37 1.23
CA GLN A 50 -13.12 5.28 1.70
C GLN A 50 -12.99 6.66 1.05
N ASP A 51 -11.75 7.17 0.93
CA ASP A 51 -11.48 8.44 0.25
C ASP A 51 -11.83 8.33 -1.24
N LEU A 52 -11.46 7.22 -1.89
CA LEU A 52 -11.76 6.95 -3.30
C LEU A 52 -13.28 6.86 -3.56
N ALA A 53 -14.04 6.24 -2.66
CA ALA A 53 -15.50 6.13 -2.76
C ALA A 53 -16.17 7.51 -2.65
N SER A 54 -15.60 8.39 -1.84
CA SER A 54 -16.09 9.75 -1.59
C SER A 54 -15.85 10.72 -2.76
N LEU A 55 -14.97 10.38 -3.71
CA LEU A 55 -14.70 11.21 -4.89
C LEU A 55 -15.84 11.15 -5.93
N PRO A 56 -16.02 12.24 -6.72
CA PRO A 56 -16.88 12.21 -7.90
C PRO A 56 -16.47 11.11 -8.89
N LEU A 57 -17.44 10.55 -9.61
CA LEU A 57 -17.24 9.40 -10.49
C LEU A 57 -16.11 9.61 -11.52
N SER A 58 -16.00 10.81 -12.09
CA SER A 58 -14.95 11.15 -13.05
C SER A 58 -13.54 11.05 -12.46
N GLN A 59 -13.35 11.52 -11.23
CA GLN A 59 -12.06 11.46 -10.53
C GLN A 59 -11.72 10.04 -10.10
N ARG A 60 -12.73 9.25 -9.69
CA ARG A 60 -12.55 7.83 -9.40
C ARG A 60 -12.04 7.07 -10.63
N HIS A 61 -12.66 7.28 -11.79
CA HIS A 61 -12.21 6.64 -13.03
C HIS A 61 -10.78 7.04 -13.40
N GLN A 62 -10.42 8.32 -13.23
CA GLN A 62 -9.05 8.77 -13.48
C GLN A 62 -8.04 8.10 -12.52
N ALA A 63 -8.39 7.95 -11.24
CA ALA A 63 -7.54 7.30 -10.25
C ALA A 63 -7.37 5.79 -10.49
N LEU A 64 -8.42 5.13 -10.98
CA LEU A 64 -8.43 3.68 -11.27
C LEU A 64 -7.91 3.32 -12.65
N ALA A 65 -7.92 4.26 -13.61
CA ALA A 65 -7.49 4.06 -15.00
C ALA A 65 -6.19 3.25 -15.17
N PRO A 66 -5.09 3.52 -14.44
CA PRO A 66 -3.84 2.77 -14.64
C PRO A 66 -3.92 1.29 -14.24
N PHE A 67 -4.91 0.89 -13.44
CA PHE A 67 -5.05 -0.48 -12.95
C PHE A 67 -6.03 -1.32 -13.79
N ILE A 68 -6.84 -0.69 -14.64
CA ILE A 68 -7.91 -1.38 -15.40
C ILE A 68 -7.35 -2.49 -16.28
N ALA A 69 -6.22 -2.27 -16.94
CA ALA A 69 -5.62 -3.26 -17.85
C ALA A 69 -5.13 -4.49 -17.08
N ASP A 70 -4.43 -4.28 -15.96
CA ASP A 70 -3.92 -5.37 -15.11
C ASP A 70 -5.10 -6.16 -14.51
N THR A 71 -6.10 -5.46 -13.97
CA THR A 71 -7.31 -6.10 -13.45
C THR A 71 -8.03 -6.92 -14.53
N ALA A 72 -8.09 -6.44 -15.79
CA ALA A 72 -8.73 -7.18 -16.87
C ALA A 72 -7.99 -8.47 -17.25
N GLU A 73 -6.66 -8.51 -17.07
CA GLU A 73 -5.89 -9.75 -17.23
C GLU A 73 -6.13 -10.71 -16.06
N ASP A 74 -6.23 -10.20 -14.83
CA ASP A 74 -6.54 -11.02 -13.65
C ASP A 74 -7.84 -11.81 -13.85
N PHE A 75 -8.91 -11.16 -14.36
CA PHE A 75 -10.19 -11.83 -14.68
C PHE A 75 -10.07 -12.91 -15.76
N LYS A 76 -9.05 -12.89 -16.63
CA LYS A 76 -8.84 -13.96 -17.62
C LYS A 76 -8.11 -15.15 -17.03
N THR A 77 -7.21 -14.89 -16.07
CA THR A 77 -6.31 -15.90 -15.53
C THR A 77 -6.84 -16.55 -14.26
N ASP A 78 -7.67 -15.85 -13.50
CA ASP A 78 -8.23 -16.32 -12.24
C ASP A 78 -9.73 -16.62 -12.39
N PRO A 79 -10.10 -17.91 -12.56
CA PRO A 79 -11.51 -18.30 -12.68
C PRO A 79 -12.33 -17.93 -11.44
N ALA A 80 -11.71 -17.84 -10.24
CA ALA A 80 -12.43 -17.45 -9.02
C ALA A 80 -12.97 -16.01 -9.07
N LEU A 81 -12.36 -15.13 -9.89
CA LEU A 81 -12.85 -13.77 -10.10
C LEU A 81 -14.04 -13.72 -11.06
N THR A 82 -14.22 -14.75 -11.88
CA THR A 82 -15.33 -14.87 -12.83
C THR A 82 -16.46 -15.76 -12.32
N GLU A 83 -16.16 -16.61 -11.34
CA GLU A 83 -17.12 -17.44 -10.63
C GLU A 83 -17.88 -16.61 -9.60
N PHE A 84 -18.76 -15.75 -10.11
CA PHE A 84 -19.90 -15.33 -9.32
C PHE A 84 -20.70 -16.60 -9.05
N SER A 85 -20.58 -17.15 -7.84
CA SER A 85 -21.58 -18.08 -7.31
C SER A 85 -22.91 -17.46 -7.65
N ALA A 86 -23.66 -18.08 -8.57
CA ALA A 86 -25.01 -17.65 -8.87
C ALA A 86 -25.71 -17.64 -7.51
N LEU A 87 -25.88 -16.44 -6.94
CA LEU A 87 -26.77 -16.25 -5.81
C LEU A 87 -28.08 -16.79 -6.34
N ASP A 88 -28.54 -17.91 -5.79
CA ASP A 88 -29.87 -18.44 -6.05
C ASP A 88 -30.80 -17.25 -5.90
N SER A 89 -31.33 -16.78 -7.03
CA SER A 89 -32.25 -15.64 -7.06
C SER A 89 -33.54 -15.95 -6.31
N GLU A 90 -33.72 -17.19 -5.88
CA GLU A 90 -34.85 -17.74 -5.17
C GLU A 90 -35.00 -17.32 -3.69
N ASP A 91 -33.97 -16.76 -3.02
CA ASP A 91 -34.08 -16.43 -1.57
C ASP A 91 -34.38 -14.94 -1.30
N TRP A 92 -34.73 -14.16 -2.33
CA TRP A 92 -35.30 -12.81 -2.17
C TRP A 92 -36.80 -12.90 -1.84
N GLU A 93 -37.17 -13.56 -0.74
CA GLU A 93 -38.53 -13.46 -0.20
C GLU A 93 -38.72 -12.04 0.38
N PHE A 94 -39.44 -11.19 -0.35
CA PHE A 94 -39.91 -9.92 0.22
C PHE A 94 -41.07 -10.23 1.18
N PRO A 95 -40.96 -9.92 2.49
CA PRO A 95 -41.91 -10.34 3.50
C PRO A 95 -43.29 -9.64 3.43
N ASN A 96 -43.68 -9.09 2.28
CA ASN A 96 -44.92 -8.33 2.11
C ASN A 96 -45.71 -8.68 0.83
N ASP A 97 -45.36 -9.76 0.11
CA ASP A 97 -46.24 -10.33 -0.90
C ASP A 97 -47.19 -11.36 -0.26
N GLU A 98 -48.19 -10.86 0.48
CA GLU A 98 -49.44 -11.60 0.72
C GLU A 98 -50.63 -10.82 0.11
N PRO A 99 -51.61 -11.50 -0.50
CA PRO A 99 -52.67 -10.92 -1.34
C PRO A 99 -53.78 -10.17 -0.59
#